data_AF-A0A8D0H547-F1
#
_entry.id   AF-A0A8D0H547-F1
#
_cell.length_a   1.000
_cell.length_b   1.000
_cell.length_c   1.000
_cell.angle_alpha   90.00
_cell.angle_beta   90.00
_cell.angle_gamma   90.00
#
_symmetry.space_group_name_H-M   'P 1'
#
loop_
_entity.id
_entity.type
_entity.pdbx_description
1 polymer ?
#
loop_
_entity_poly.entity_id
_entity_poly.type
_entity_poly.pdbx_seq_one_letter_code
_entity_poly.pdbx_strand_id
1 'polypeptide(L)'
;MSSCDIKRQGQGGTQFSGALNFLDDPKYSSDEDLQEKLEIFKKKYMEFDLNGEGEIELMSLKRMLERLGVPKTHLELKRMITEVSGALRDTISYQDFVRMMLGKRSAIFKM
;
A
#
# COMPACT_ATOMS: atom_id res chain seq x y z
N MET A 1 -7.91 44.33 -11.11
CA MET A 1 -6.91 43.30 -10.81
C MET A 1 -7.10 42.89 -9.37
N SER A 2 -7.71 41.73 -9.11
CA SER A 2 -7.58 40.98 -7.85
C SER A 2 -8.12 39.57 -8.05
N SER A 3 -7.22 38.62 -7.77
CA SER A 3 -7.34 37.18 -7.56
C SER A 3 -8.39 36.36 -8.31
N CYS A 4 -7.85 35.54 -9.23
CA CYS A 4 -8.30 34.19 -9.49
C CYS A 4 -8.40 33.38 -8.18
N ASP A 5 -9.59 33.20 -7.63
CA ASP A 5 -9.87 32.16 -6.64
C ASP A 5 -10.63 31.03 -7.33
N ILE A 6 -9.90 30.33 -8.20
CA ILE A 6 -10.32 29.05 -8.77
C ILE A 6 -10.33 28.03 -7.64
N LYS A 7 -11.48 27.89 -6.98
CA LYS A 7 -11.78 26.70 -6.17
C LYS A 7 -12.05 25.52 -7.12
N ARG A 8 -11.00 25.02 -7.77
CA ARG A 8 -10.98 23.63 -8.24
C ARG A 8 -10.52 22.77 -7.07
N GLN A 9 -11.47 22.42 -6.20
CA GLN A 9 -11.27 21.23 -5.39
C GLN A 9 -11.44 20.04 -6.33
N GLY A 10 -10.32 19.53 -6.84
CA GLY A 10 -10.25 18.26 -7.54
C GLY A 10 -10.64 17.14 -6.58
N GLN A 11 -11.88 16.70 -6.64
CA GLN A 11 -12.24 15.36 -6.19
C GLN A 11 -11.75 14.38 -7.25
N GLY A 12 -10.47 14.01 -7.14
CA GLY A 12 -9.83 12.95 -7.89
C GLY A 12 -8.90 12.13 -7.00
N GLY A 13 -9.16 12.10 -5.70
CA GLY A 13 -8.49 11.21 -4.78
C GLY A 13 -9.24 9.90 -4.78
N THR A 14 -8.68 8.86 -5.40
CA THR A 14 -9.11 7.48 -5.18
C THR A 14 -9.29 7.27 -3.67
N GLN A 15 -10.53 6.97 -3.29
CA GLN A 15 -10.95 6.92 -1.89
C GLN A 15 -10.36 5.64 -1.28
N PHE A 16 -9.15 5.73 -0.71
CA PHE A 16 -8.57 4.67 0.11
C PHE A 16 -9.34 4.58 1.45
N SER A 17 -10.63 4.22 1.40
CA SER A 17 -11.49 4.01 2.57
C SER A 17 -10.99 2.88 3.46
N GLY A 18 -10.13 2.00 2.94
CA GLY A 18 -9.54 0.89 3.68
C GLY A 18 -8.66 1.30 4.87
N ALA A 19 -8.14 2.54 4.91
CA ALA A 19 -7.30 3.01 6.03
C ALA A 19 -8.10 3.19 7.33
N LEU A 20 -9.37 3.61 7.24
CA LEU A 20 -10.22 3.87 8.40
C LEU A 20 -10.51 2.59 9.19
N ASN A 21 -10.56 1.44 8.53
CA ASN A 21 -10.80 0.15 9.18
C ASN A 21 -9.68 -0.23 10.16
N PHE A 22 -8.44 0.25 9.94
CA PHE A 22 -7.31 -0.08 10.81
C PHE A 22 -7.27 0.77 12.09
N LEU A 23 -7.84 1.98 12.05
CA LEU A 23 -7.87 2.90 13.20
C LEU A 23 -8.87 2.45 14.28
N ASP A 24 -9.92 1.74 13.89
CA ASP A 24 -10.95 1.20 14.79
C ASP A 24 -10.58 -0.20 15.33
N ASP A 25 -9.62 -0.88 14.70
CA ASP A 25 -9.18 -2.23 15.10
C ASP A 25 -8.42 -2.18 16.44
N PRO A 26 -8.95 -2.81 17.52
CA PRO A 26 -8.30 -2.78 18.86
C PRO A 26 -6.93 -3.45 18.86
N LYS A 27 -6.63 -4.24 17.82
CA LYS A 27 -5.32 -4.86 17.58
C LYS A 27 -4.21 -3.84 17.30
N TYR A 28 -4.54 -2.71 16.66
CA TYR A 28 -3.59 -1.66 16.30
C TYR A 28 -3.76 -0.40 17.16
N SER A 29 -4.81 -0.34 17.99
CA SER A 29 -5.09 0.77 18.93
C SER A 29 -3.96 1.05 19.95
N SER A 30 -3.00 0.14 20.14
CA SER A 30 -1.82 0.38 21.00
C SER A 30 -0.68 1.11 20.30
N ASP A 31 -0.72 1.27 18.97
CA ASP A 31 0.25 2.06 18.23
C ASP A 31 -0.19 3.54 18.23
N GLU A 32 0.43 4.35 19.10
CA GLU A 32 0.15 5.80 19.19
C GLU A 32 0.43 6.52 17.85
N ASP A 33 1.41 6.02 17.08
CA ASP A 33 1.77 6.55 15.76
C ASP A 33 1.03 5.86 14.59
N LEU A 34 -0.02 5.09 14.85
CA LEU A 34 -0.71 4.31 13.80
C LEU A 34 -1.19 5.19 12.66
N GLN A 35 -1.75 6.36 12.96
CA GLN A 35 -2.25 7.28 11.95
C GLN A 35 -1.13 7.78 11.03
N GLU A 36 0.02 8.18 11.59
CA GLU A 36 1.19 8.60 10.80
C GLU A 36 1.74 7.44 9.97
N LYS A 37 1.82 6.23 10.55
CA LYS A 37 2.22 5.02 9.83
C LYS A 37 1.31 4.73 8.65
N LEU A 38 -0.01 4.82 8.83
CA LEU A 38 -0.98 4.63 7.75
C LEU A 38 -0.79 5.66 6.63
N GLU A 39 -0.49 6.93 6.95
CA GLU A 39 -0.18 7.93 5.93
C GLU A 39 1.11 7.61 5.16
N ILE A 40 2.15 7.15 5.85
CA ILE A 40 3.40 6.71 5.23
C ILE A 40 3.15 5.50 4.33
N PHE A 41 2.40 4.51 4.80
CA PHE A 41 2.05 3.31 4.03
C PHE A 41 1.20 3.63 2.82
N LYS A 42 0.27 4.58 2.95
CA LYS A 42 -0.50 5.10 1.81
C LYS A 42 0.39 5.72 0.75
N LYS A 43 1.33 6.59 1.14
CA LYS A 43 2.28 7.19 0.20
C LYS A 43 3.12 6.11 -0.49
N LYS A 44 3.64 5.13 0.27
CA LYS A 44 4.40 4.00 -0.27
C LYS A 44 3.58 3.14 -1.21
N TYR A 45 2.33 2.86 -0.85
CA TYR A 45 1.40 2.10 -1.70
C TYR A 45 1.18 2.81 -3.03
N MET A 46 1.01 4.13 -3.04
CA MET A 46 0.88 4.91 -4.26
C MET A 46 2.16 4.93 -5.10
N GLU A 47 3.35 4.84 -4.48
CA GLU A 47 4.60 4.64 -5.23
C GLU A 47 4.67 3.25 -5.90
N PHE A 48 3.96 2.26 -5.36
CA PHE A 48 3.95 0.89 -5.84
C PHE A 48 2.83 0.62 -6.85
N ASP A 49 1.69 1.29 -6.72
CA ASP A 49 0.58 1.24 -7.67
C ASP A 49 0.92 2.01 -8.96
N LEU A 50 1.66 1.36 -9.85
CA LEU A 50 2.13 1.97 -11.10
C LEU A 50 1.06 2.08 -12.19
N ASN A 51 -0.01 1.28 -12.10
CA ASN A 51 -1.10 1.26 -13.06
C ASN A 51 -2.27 2.17 -12.63
N GLY A 52 -2.31 2.58 -11.36
CA GLY A 52 -3.34 3.47 -10.81
C GLY A 52 -4.69 2.77 -10.63
N GLU A 53 -4.71 1.44 -10.69
CA GLU A 53 -5.92 0.62 -10.53
C GLU A 53 -6.26 0.41 -9.05
N GLY A 54 -5.38 0.85 -8.14
CA GLY A 54 -5.58 0.73 -6.71
C GLY A 54 -5.24 -0.66 -6.16
N GLU A 55 -4.58 -1.51 -6.95
CA GLU A 55 -4.10 -2.85 -6.57
C GLU A 55 -2.64 -3.05 -7.03
N ILE A 56 -1.79 -3.59 -6.16
CA ILE A 56 -0.41 -3.92 -6.54
C ILE A 56 -0.40 -5.28 -7.23
N GLU A 57 -0.21 -5.26 -8.54
CA GLU A 57 0.02 -6.45 -9.35
C GLU A 57 1.48 -6.95 -9.27
N LEU A 58 1.71 -8.16 -9.78
CA LEU A 58 3.03 -8.78 -9.81
C LEU A 58 4.08 -7.95 -10.56
N MET A 59 3.71 -7.29 -11.66
CA MET A 59 4.66 -6.46 -12.42
C MET A 59 5.04 -5.19 -11.66
N SER A 60 4.09 -4.61 -10.94
CA SER A 60 4.31 -3.46 -10.06
C SER A 60 5.27 -3.80 -8.91
N LEU A 61 5.04 -4.94 -8.25
CA LEU A 61 5.92 -5.48 -7.22
C LEU A 61 7.33 -5.76 -7.76
N LYS A 62 7.43 -6.36 -8.95
CA LYS A 62 8.70 -6.62 -9.61
C LYS A 62 9.50 -5.33 -9.83
N ARG A 63 8.88 -4.33 -10.46
CA ARG A 63 9.57 -3.10 -10.85
C ARG A 63 10.07 -2.34 -9.64
N MET A 64 9.30 -2.35 -8.56
CA MET A 64 9.69 -1.79 -7.28
C MET A 64 10.89 -2.50 -6.65
N LEU A 65 10.89 -3.83 -6.60
CA LEU A 65 12.02 -4.60 -6.05
C LEU A 65 13.30 -4.39 -6.88
N GLU A 66 13.17 -4.24 -8.20
CA GLU A 66 14.27 -3.83 -9.07
C GLU A 66 14.77 -2.42 -8.72
N ARG A 67 13.87 -1.46 -8.44
CA ARG A 67 14.24 -0.10 -8.00
C ARG A 67 14.95 -0.07 -6.65
N LEU A 68 14.58 -0.97 -5.74
CA LEU A 68 15.21 -1.12 -4.43
C LEU A 68 16.53 -1.89 -4.49
N GLY A 69 16.96 -2.37 -5.67
CA GLY A 69 18.20 -3.13 -5.83
C GLY A 69 18.11 -4.57 -5.31
N VAL A 70 16.89 -5.08 -5.07
CA VAL A 70 16.62 -6.43 -4.56
C VAL A 70 15.75 -7.22 -5.54
N PRO A 71 16.20 -7.46 -6.79
CA PRO A 71 15.40 -8.17 -7.77
C PRO A 71 15.06 -9.58 -7.28
N LYS A 72 13.81 -10.00 -7.52
CA LYS A 72 13.29 -11.31 -7.15
C LYS A 72 12.83 -12.08 -8.37
N THR A 73 12.85 -13.41 -8.27
CA THR A 73 12.35 -14.28 -9.34
C THR A 73 10.82 -14.20 -9.42
N HIS A 74 10.26 -14.50 -10.60
CA HIS A 74 8.80 -14.53 -10.77
C HIS A 74 8.10 -15.46 -9.76
N LEU A 75 8.73 -16.59 -9.41
CA LEU A 75 8.21 -17.52 -8.41
C LEU A 75 8.21 -16.92 -7.00
N GLU A 76 9.27 -16.21 -6.61
CA GLU A 76 9.32 -15.51 -5.31
C GLU A 76 8.25 -14.41 -5.25
N LEU A 77 8.12 -13.60 -6.30
CA LEU A 77 7.09 -12.56 -6.37
C LEU A 77 5.69 -13.12 -6.20
N LYS A 78 5.36 -14.21 -6.90
CA LYS A 78 4.07 -14.91 -6.72
C LYS A 78 3.87 -15.37 -5.29
N ARG A 79 4.87 -16.04 -4.70
CA ARG A 79 4.78 -16.50 -3.30
C ARG A 79 4.54 -15.36 -2.33
N MET A 80 5.22 -14.22 -2.52
CA MET A 80 5.06 -13.04 -1.69
C MET A 80 3.64 -12.46 -1.78
N ILE A 81 3.09 -12.36 -3.00
CA ILE A 81 1.71 -11.92 -3.20
C ILE A 81 0.72 -12.88 -2.56
N THR A 82 0.85 -14.18 -2.83
CA THR A 82 0.00 -15.24 -2.26
C THR A 82 0.02 -15.24 -0.73
N GLU A 83 1.19 -15.05 -0.12
CA GLU A 83 1.35 -15.01 1.34
C GLU A 83 0.64 -13.80 1.95
N VAL A 84 0.68 -12.65 1.27
CA VAL A 84 0.07 -11.40 1.75
C VAL A 84 -1.44 -11.34 1.47
N SER A 85 -1.87 -11.80 0.30
CA SER A 85 -3.27 -11.73 -0.16
C SER A 85 -4.16 -12.87 0.35
N GLY A 86 -3.59 -13.88 1.03
CA GLY A 86 -4.35 -15.04 1.52
C GLY A 86 -4.62 -16.10 0.45
N ALA A 87 -3.70 -16.27 -0.49
CA ALA A 87 -3.64 -17.32 -1.51
C ALA A 87 -4.75 -17.38 -2.57
N LEU A 88 -5.72 -16.46 -2.54
CA LEU A 88 -6.85 -16.43 -3.48
C LEU A 88 -6.79 -15.27 -4.48
N ARG A 89 -5.77 -14.42 -4.38
CA ARG A 89 -5.60 -13.25 -5.26
C ARG A 89 -4.16 -13.15 -5.77
N ASP A 90 -4.02 -12.76 -7.04
CA ASP A 90 -2.74 -12.44 -7.69
C ASP A 90 -2.37 -10.94 -7.57
N THR A 91 -3.14 -10.18 -6.80
CA THR A 91 -2.92 -8.77 -6.49
C THR A 91 -2.94 -8.52 -4.99
N ILE A 92 -2.25 -7.47 -4.55
CA ILE A 92 -2.24 -7.01 -3.15
C ILE A 92 -3.09 -5.76 -3.06
N SER A 93 -4.16 -5.82 -2.26
CA SER A 93 -4.98 -4.64 -1.97
C SER A 93 -4.29 -3.74 -0.93
N TYR A 94 -4.74 -2.49 -0.81
CA TYR A 94 -4.25 -1.58 0.22
C TYR A 94 -4.37 -2.16 1.63
N GLN A 95 -5.45 -2.90 1.91
CA GLN A 95 -5.65 -3.52 3.22
C GLN A 95 -4.61 -4.62 3.50
N ASP A 96 -4.31 -5.45 2.51
CA ASP A 96 -3.32 -6.51 2.64
C ASP A 96 -1.91 -5.93 2.79
N PHE A 97 -1.61 -4.85 2.04
CA PHE A 97 -0.37 -4.10 2.16
C PHE A 97 -0.18 -3.53 3.57
N VAL A 98 -1.20 -2.87 4.14
CA VAL A 98 -1.13 -2.32 5.51
C VAL A 98 -0.98 -3.44 6.54
N ARG A 99 -1.71 -4.55 6.40
CA ARG A 99 -1.57 -5.73 7.29
C ARG A 99 -0.17 -6.32 7.24
N MET A 100 0.46 -6.32 6.07
CA MET A 100 1.84 -6.75 5.89
C MET A 100 2.83 -5.78 6.56
N MET A 101 2.64 -4.47 6.41
CA MET A 101 3.54 -3.45 6.98
C MET A 101 3.42 -3.34 8.51
N LEU A 102 2.21 -3.50 9.06
CA LEU A 102 1.97 -3.56 10.51
C LEU A 102 2.26 -4.96 11.10
N GLY A 103 2.34 -5.98 10.26
CA GLY A 103 2.55 -7.36 10.67
C GLY A 103 3.99 -7.60 11.16
N LYS A 104 4.13 -8.32 12.28
CA LYS A 104 5.44 -8.75 12.82
C LYS A 104 6.24 -9.65 11.86
N ARG A 105 5.60 -10.21 10.84
CA ARG A 105 6.22 -11.00 9.77
C ARG A 105 6.22 -10.18 8.48
N SER A 106 7.16 -9.26 8.35
CA SER A 106 7.37 -8.51 7.10
C SER A 106 8.00 -9.45 6.07
N ALA A 107 7.20 -9.93 5.10
CA ALA A 107 7.66 -10.82 4.04
C ALA A 107 8.35 -10.10 2.88
N ILE A 108 8.06 -8.80 2.70
CA ILE A 108 8.43 -8.05 1.48
C ILE A 108 9.38 -6.88 1.76
N PHE A 109 9.14 -6.11 2.82
CA PHE A 109 9.95 -4.93 3.15
C PHE A 109 10.32 -4.94 4.62
N LYS A 110 11.42 -5.62 4.94
CA LYS A 110 12.11 -5.37 6.20
C LYS A 110 13.29 -4.49 5.86
N MET A 111 13.10 -3.18 5.91
CA MET A 111 14.18 -2.20 5.93
C MET A 111 14.47 -1.82 7.38
#